data_AF-A0AAD2V524-F1
#
_entry.id   AF-A0AAD2V524-F1
#
_cell.length_a   1.000
_cell.length_b   1.000
_cell.length_c   1.000
_cell.angle_alpha   90.00
_cell.angle_beta   90.00
_cell.angle_gamma   90.00
#
_symmetry.space_group_name_H-M   'P 1'
#
loop_
_entity.id
_entity.type
_entity.pdbx_description
1 polymer ?
#
loop_
_entity_poly.entity_id
_entity_poly.type
_entity_poly.pdbx_seq_one_letter_code
_entity_poly.pdbx_strand_id
1 'polypeptide(L)'
;RLDDMKAGEEVEPVGVSTGLNLNRSAGKGVSKGKKYNWIARNHAYDHCAILLHETPAGTPREGVGIFVNAAGEELQIETVSLADSTDCTREGWFNKVLFHFSTNSQLSHSEIYESISNVLNAGREFDIRRWIESIYPNYFIYEDGP
;
A
#
# COMPACT_ATOMS: atom_id res chain seq x y z
N ARG A 1 -14.23 11.20 -15.68
CA ARG A 1 -14.62 10.32 -14.56
C ARG A 1 -13.66 10.43 -13.39
N LEU A 2 -12.40 9.96 -13.48
CA LEU A 2 -11.46 10.06 -12.35
C LEU A 2 -11.16 11.50 -11.93
N ASP A 3 -11.06 12.41 -12.91
CA ASP A 3 -10.87 13.85 -12.65
C ASP A 3 -12.10 14.49 -12.00
N ASP A 4 -13.31 14.04 -12.36
CA ASP A 4 -14.56 14.49 -11.74
C ASP A 4 -14.63 14.01 -10.28
N MET A 5 -14.17 12.78 -9.98
CA MET A 5 -14.06 12.31 -8.59
C MET A 5 -13.08 13.17 -7.77
N LYS A 6 -11.95 13.58 -8.37
CA LYS A 6 -10.99 14.48 -7.71
C LYS A 6 -11.56 15.88 -7.46
N ALA A 7 -12.46 16.34 -8.34
CA ALA A 7 -13.15 17.61 -8.19
C ALA A 7 -14.26 17.58 -7.12
N GLY A 8 -14.54 16.40 -6.53
CA GLY A 8 -15.61 16.23 -5.55
C GLY A 8 -17.01 16.18 -6.16
N GLU A 9 -17.12 16.00 -7.48
CA GLU A 9 -18.40 15.82 -8.15
C GLU A 9 -18.99 14.45 -7.84
N GLU A 10 -20.32 14.34 -7.85
CA GLU A 10 -21.00 13.07 -7.62
C GLU A 10 -20.76 12.11 -8.80
N VAL A 11 -20.14 10.97 -8.49
CA VAL A 11 -19.61 10.03 -9.47
C VAL A 11 -19.91 8.60 -9.02
N GLU A 12 -20.27 7.74 -9.98
CA GLU A 12 -20.50 6.33 -9.70
C GLU A 12 -19.26 5.69 -9.03
N PRO A 13 -19.44 4.93 -7.94
CA PRO A 13 -18.34 4.29 -7.25
C PRO A 13 -17.52 3.36 -8.14
N VAL A 14 -16.25 3.16 -7.79
CA VAL A 14 -15.34 2.31 -8.55
C VAL A 14 -15.31 0.91 -7.93
N GLY A 15 -15.56 -0.10 -8.76
CA GLY A 15 -15.49 -1.50 -8.34
C GLY A 15 -14.04 -1.90 -8.07
N VAL A 16 -13.83 -2.75 -7.06
CA VAL A 16 -12.53 -3.38 -6.79
C VAL A 16 -12.69 -4.89 -6.74
N SER A 17 -11.63 -5.60 -7.12
CA SER A 17 -11.55 -7.05 -7.05
C SER A 17 -10.26 -7.46 -6.35
N THR A 18 -10.28 -8.63 -5.72
CA THR A 18 -9.13 -9.15 -4.99
C THR A 18 -8.90 -10.61 -5.37
N GLY A 19 -7.68 -10.92 -5.80
CA GLY A 19 -7.20 -12.28 -5.99
C GLY A 19 -6.88 -12.93 -4.65
N LEU A 20 -7.37 -14.16 -4.43
CA LEU A 20 -7.21 -14.88 -3.17
C LEU A 20 -6.87 -16.34 -3.40
N ASN A 21 -5.77 -16.79 -2.80
CA ASN A 21 -5.47 -18.22 -2.63
C ASN A 21 -6.15 -18.71 -1.35
N LEU A 22 -6.84 -19.85 -1.40
CA LEU A 22 -7.59 -20.36 -0.26
C LEU A 22 -7.80 -21.87 -0.32
N ASN A 23 -7.98 -22.48 0.85
CA ASN A 23 -8.47 -23.85 0.98
C ASN A 23 -9.99 -23.85 1.13
N ARG A 24 -10.67 -24.63 0.28
CA ARG A 24 -12.14 -24.78 0.33
C ARG A 24 -12.50 -25.93 1.26
N SER A 25 -13.14 -25.62 2.38
CA SER A 25 -13.72 -26.61 3.29
C SER A 25 -15.22 -26.74 3.03
N ALA A 26 -15.77 -27.95 3.10
CA ALA A 26 -17.21 -28.15 2.97
C ALA A 26 -17.97 -27.45 4.12
N GLY A 27 -18.98 -26.66 3.78
CA GLY A 27 -19.80 -26.00 4.78
C GLY A 27 -20.92 -25.22 4.12
N LYS A 28 -22.17 -25.50 4.51
CA LYS A 28 -23.36 -24.84 3.97
C LYS A 28 -23.93 -23.87 4.99
N GLY A 29 -24.40 -22.72 4.54
CA GLY A 29 -25.05 -21.74 5.40
C GLY A 29 -25.49 -20.51 4.64
N VAL A 30 -25.89 -19.48 5.39
CA VAL A 30 -26.27 -18.17 4.86
C VAL A 30 -25.40 -17.12 5.53
N SER A 31 -24.72 -16.30 4.74
CA SER A 31 -23.94 -15.15 5.21
C SER A 31 -24.42 -13.90 4.48
N LYS A 32 -24.75 -12.84 5.22
CA LYS A 32 -25.29 -11.58 4.67
C LYS A 32 -26.43 -11.80 3.65
N GLY A 33 -27.32 -12.77 3.93
CA GLY A 33 -28.45 -13.13 3.05
C GLY A 33 -28.10 -13.99 1.83
N LYS A 34 -26.82 -14.28 1.55
CA LYS A 34 -26.38 -15.14 0.45
C LYS A 34 -26.06 -16.55 0.95
N LYS A 35 -26.56 -17.56 0.23
CA LYS A 35 -26.25 -18.98 0.50
C LYS A 35 -24.81 -19.29 0.07
N TYR A 36 -24.08 -20.03 0.89
CA TYR A 36 -22.76 -20.55 0.55
C TYR A 36 -22.73 -22.07 0.72
N ASN A 37 -21.84 -22.74 -0.03
CA ASN A 37 -21.68 -24.20 -0.02
C ASN A 37 -20.29 -24.67 0.44
N TRP A 38 -19.38 -23.73 0.63
CA TRP A 38 -18.03 -23.97 1.12
C TRP A 38 -17.56 -22.77 1.95
N ILE A 39 -16.61 -23.03 2.85
CA ILE A 39 -15.99 -22.04 3.72
C ILE A 39 -14.53 -21.89 3.28
N ALA A 40 -14.11 -20.65 3.02
CA ALA A 40 -12.70 -20.32 2.76
C ALA A 40 -11.89 -20.43 4.06
N ARG A 41 -10.81 -21.20 4.05
CA ARG A 41 -9.84 -21.33 5.15
C ARG A 41 -8.44 -21.06 4.64
N ASN A 42 -7.53 -20.64 5.52
CA ASN A 42 -6.11 -20.40 5.21
C ASN A 42 -5.93 -19.52 3.96
N HIS A 43 -6.60 -18.36 3.95
CA HIS A 43 -6.61 -17.50 2.79
C HIS A 43 -5.37 -16.59 2.76
N ALA A 44 -4.80 -16.38 1.56
CA ALA A 44 -3.71 -15.44 1.30
C ALA A 44 -4.08 -14.51 0.13
N TYR A 45 -3.96 -13.21 0.36
CA TYR A 45 -4.21 -12.18 -0.65
C TYR A 45 -3.06 -12.15 -1.66
N ASP A 46 -3.39 -12.16 -2.94
CA ASP A 46 -2.42 -12.15 -4.04
C ASP A 46 -2.31 -10.74 -4.63
N HIS A 47 -3.42 -10.19 -5.12
CA HIS A 47 -3.45 -8.85 -5.73
C HIS A 47 -4.79 -8.15 -5.56
N CYS A 48 -4.80 -6.83 -5.73
CA CYS A 48 -5.99 -5.98 -5.80
C CYS A 48 -6.08 -5.33 -7.18
N ALA A 49 -7.23 -5.42 -7.82
CA ALA A 49 -7.49 -4.86 -9.14
C ALA A 49 -8.61 -3.81 -9.06
N ILE A 50 -8.42 -2.70 -9.77
CA ILE A 50 -9.42 -1.65 -9.93
C ILE A 50 -10.23 -1.96 -11.18
N LEU A 51 -11.54 -2.15 -11.02
CA LEU A 51 -12.45 -2.51 -12.09
C LEU A 51 -13.24 -1.28 -12.53
N LEU A 52 -12.89 -0.73 -13.70
CA LEU A 52 -13.54 0.46 -14.25
C LEU A 52 -14.83 0.14 -15.03
N HIS A 53 -14.92 -1.06 -15.62
CA HIS A 53 -16.02 -1.48 -16.50
C HIS A 53 -16.52 -2.91 -16.23
N GLU A 54 -15.96 -3.60 -15.24
CA GLU A 54 -16.30 -4.99 -14.92
C GLU A 54 -17.09 -5.08 -13.62
N THR A 55 -17.95 -6.10 -13.52
CA THR A 55 -18.73 -6.35 -12.31
C THR A 55 -17.85 -6.97 -11.23
N PRO A 56 -17.60 -6.29 -10.10
CA PRO A 56 -16.78 -6.83 -9.03
C PRO A 56 -17.51 -7.93 -8.25
N ALA A 57 -16.75 -8.79 -7.57
CA ALA A 57 -17.29 -9.84 -6.70
C ALA A 57 -18.01 -9.28 -5.46
N GLY A 58 -17.57 -8.12 -4.97
CA GLY A 58 -18.30 -7.30 -4.00
C GLY A 58 -18.68 -5.98 -4.66
N THR A 59 -19.95 -5.60 -4.54
CA THR A 59 -20.45 -4.38 -5.21
C THR A 59 -20.31 -3.15 -4.31
N PRO A 60 -20.25 -1.93 -4.89
CA PRO A 60 -20.29 -0.70 -4.12
C PRO A 60 -21.49 -0.60 -3.17
N ARG A 61 -22.64 -1.12 -3.57
CA ARG A 61 -23.86 -1.20 -2.74
C ARG A 61 -23.68 -2.09 -1.50
N GLU A 62 -22.75 -3.03 -1.53
CA GLU A 62 -22.39 -3.89 -0.39
C GLU A 62 -21.26 -3.29 0.46
N GLY A 63 -20.86 -2.04 0.17
CA GLY A 63 -19.76 -1.35 0.83
C GLY A 63 -18.38 -1.77 0.32
N VAL A 64 -18.29 -2.37 -0.87
CA VAL A 64 -17.03 -2.84 -1.45
C VAL A 64 -16.73 -2.06 -2.73
N GLY A 65 -15.74 -1.16 -2.67
CA GLY A 65 -15.40 -0.26 -3.76
C GLY A 65 -14.47 0.86 -3.29
N ILE A 66 -14.05 1.72 -4.23
CA ILE A 66 -13.42 3.01 -3.93
C ILE A 66 -14.50 4.08 -4.06
N PHE A 67 -14.48 5.08 -3.17
CA PHE A 67 -15.54 6.08 -3.01
C PHE A 67 -16.88 5.48 -2.59
N VAL A 68 -16.84 4.49 -1.71
CA VAL A 68 -18.02 3.93 -1.05
C VAL A 68 -17.98 4.27 0.43
N ASN A 69 -19.06 4.83 0.94
CA ASN A 69 -19.27 4.95 2.38
C ASN A 69 -20.56 4.22 2.74
N ALA A 70 -20.45 3.15 3.52
CA ALA A 70 -21.61 2.40 4.00
C ALA A 70 -22.50 3.22 4.96
N ALA A 71 -21.95 4.27 5.59
CA ALA A 71 -22.68 5.20 6.46
C ALA A 71 -23.36 6.34 5.69
N GLY A 72 -23.06 6.51 4.39
CA GLY A 72 -23.64 7.58 3.56
C GLY A 72 -23.15 8.99 3.90
N GLU A 73 -22.11 9.14 4.71
CA GLU A 73 -21.54 10.43 5.07
C GLU A 73 -20.60 10.92 3.94
N GLU A 74 -20.69 12.19 3.61
CA GLU A 74 -19.72 12.85 2.74
C GLU A 74 -18.38 13.00 3.47
N LEU A 75 -17.37 12.31 2.97
CA LEU A 75 -15.99 12.42 3.45
C LEU A 75 -15.23 13.38 2.53
N GLN A 76 -14.49 14.31 3.13
CA GLN A 76 -13.62 15.21 2.37
C GLN A 76 -12.56 14.40 1.61
N ILE A 77 -12.39 14.72 0.33
CA ILE A 77 -11.37 14.10 -0.51
C ILE A 77 -10.05 14.85 -0.30
N GLU A 78 -9.11 14.22 0.38
CA GLU A 78 -7.76 14.75 0.51
C GLU A 78 -6.89 14.25 -0.65
N THR A 79 -6.50 15.16 -1.54
CA THR A 79 -5.57 14.82 -2.63
C THR A 79 -4.16 15.04 -2.15
N VAL A 80 -3.49 13.96 -1.73
CA VAL A 80 -2.07 13.99 -1.39
C VAL A 80 -1.26 13.63 -2.62
N SER A 81 -0.47 14.58 -3.09
CA SER A 81 0.52 14.38 -4.14
C SER A 81 1.84 13.95 -3.50
N LEU A 82 2.32 12.75 -3.87
CA LEU A 82 3.62 12.24 -3.42
C LEU A 82 4.80 13.09 -3.91
N ALA A 83 4.60 13.93 -4.93
CA ALA A 83 5.59 14.90 -5.38
C ALA A 83 5.65 16.14 -4.47
N ASP A 84 4.55 16.44 -3.78
CA ASP A 84 4.40 17.65 -2.94
C ASP A 84 4.67 17.38 -1.45
N SER A 85 4.98 16.15 -1.05
CA SER A 85 5.26 15.76 0.34
C SER A 85 6.66 16.14 0.86
N THR A 86 7.35 17.07 0.19
CA THR A 86 8.71 17.48 0.55
C THR A 86 8.69 18.71 1.47
N ASP A 87 8.38 18.52 2.76
CA ASP A 87 8.93 19.38 3.82
C ASP A 87 8.96 18.68 5.18
N CYS A 88 10.15 18.20 5.56
CA CYS A 88 10.48 17.79 6.94
C CYS A 88 11.83 18.40 7.34
N THR A 89 12.02 19.69 7.09
CA THR A 89 13.16 20.48 7.55
C THR A 89 13.31 20.44 9.08
N ARG A 90 14.09 19.49 9.59
CA ARG A 90 14.67 19.54 10.95
C ARG A 90 16.19 19.44 10.88
N GLU A 91 16.87 20.34 11.58
CA GLU A 91 18.32 20.44 11.56
C GLU A 91 18.98 19.22 12.22
N GLY A 92 19.89 18.60 11.47
CA GLY A 92 20.74 17.51 11.92
C GLY A 92 21.64 17.04 10.78
N TRP A 93 22.90 16.71 11.08
CA TRP A 93 23.88 16.24 10.09
C TRP A 93 23.44 14.98 9.33
N PHE A 94 22.65 14.10 9.96
CA PHE A 94 22.00 12.96 9.28
C PHE A 94 20.97 13.39 8.23
N ASN A 95 20.27 14.49 8.45
CA ASN A 95 19.32 15.04 7.48
C ASN A 95 20.01 15.69 6.29
N LYS A 96 21.28 16.12 6.37
CA LYS A 96 22.01 16.60 5.17
C LYS A 96 22.31 15.48 4.18
N VAL A 97 22.55 14.26 4.67
CA VAL A 97 22.77 13.08 3.83
C VAL A 97 21.44 12.63 3.24
N LEU A 98 20.38 12.51 4.05
CA LEU A 98 19.02 12.24 3.54
C LEU A 98 18.50 13.33 2.60
N PHE A 99 18.83 14.60 2.83
CA PHE A 99 18.48 15.72 1.95
C PHE A 99 19.21 15.65 0.61
N HIS A 100 20.47 15.22 0.60
CA HIS A 100 21.17 14.91 -0.65
C HIS A 100 20.53 13.74 -1.40
N PHE A 101 19.91 12.80 -0.68
CA PHE A 101 19.09 11.73 -1.27
C PHE A 101 17.67 12.17 -1.63
N SER A 102 17.07 13.22 -1.04
CA SER A 102 15.67 13.58 -1.28
C SER A 102 15.46 14.81 -2.15
N THR A 103 16.46 15.69 -2.30
CA THR A 103 16.24 17.02 -2.92
C THR A 103 16.36 17.03 -4.44
N ASN A 104 16.82 15.94 -5.07
CA ASN A 104 16.92 15.86 -6.54
C ASN A 104 16.81 14.45 -7.11
N SER A 105 16.42 13.47 -6.30
CA SER A 105 16.68 12.10 -6.66
C SER A 105 15.38 11.46 -7.16
N GLN A 106 15.33 11.22 -8.47
CA GLN A 106 14.44 10.25 -9.09
C GLN A 106 14.84 8.81 -8.70
N LEU A 107 15.32 8.61 -7.47
CA LEU A 107 15.84 7.31 -7.07
C LEU A 107 14.68 6.39 -6.77
N SER A 108 14.67 5.29 -7.48
CA SER A 108 13.83 4.14 -7.21
C SER A 108 14.08 3.62 -5.80
N HIS A 109 13.08 2.90 -5.26
CA HIS A 109 13.19 2.25 -3.96
C HIS A 109 14.46 1.36 -3.87
N SER A 110 14.86 0.74 -4.98
CA SER A 110 16.09 -0.06 -5.11
C SER A 110 17.37 0.76 -4.92
N GLU A 111 17.45 1.97 -5.48
CA GLU A 111 18.65 2.80 -5.36
C GLU A 111 18.79 3.37 -3.94
N ILE A 112 17.66 3.68 -3.30
CA ILE A 112 17.61 4.07 -1.88
C ILE A 112 18.10 2.91 -1.01
N TYR A 113 17.58 1.70 -1.24
CA TYR A 113 18.00 0.50 -0.52
C TYR A 113 19.50 0.21 -0.69
N GLU A 114 19.99 0.26 -1.93
CA GLU A 114 21.40 0.00 -2.24
C GLU A 114 22.32 1.01 -1.57
N SER A 115 21.95 2.30 -1.58
CA SER A 115 22.75 3.33 -0.95
C SER A 115 22.82 3.18 0.57
N ILE A 116 21.68 2.94 1.23
CA ILE A 116 21.66 2.69 2.68
C ILE A 116 22.46 1.43 3.01
N SER A 117 22.33 0.37 2.21
CA SER A 117 23.06 -0.89 2.42
C SER A 117 24.58 -0.70 2.29
N ASN A 118 25.02 0.07 1.30
CA ASN A 118 26.43 0.38 1.08
C ASN A 118 27.02 1.16 2.26
N VAL A 119 26.29 2.13 2.84
CA VAL A 119 26.75 2.87 4.02
C VAL A 119 26.72 1.99 5.27
N LEU A 120 25.64 1.23 5.47
CA LEU A 120 25.44 0.34 6.62
C LEU A 120 26.51 -0.75 6.71
N ASN A 121 26.97 -1.23 5.55
CA ASN A 121 27.94 -2.31 5.42
C ASN A 121 29.34 -1.83 5.01
N ALA A 122 29.59 -0.52 4.99
CA ALA A 122 30.90 0.03 4.65
C ALA A 122 31.97 -0.50 5.64
N GLY A 123 32.99 -1.16 5.11
CA GLY A 123 34.08 -1.73 5.91
C GLY A 123 33.71 -2.98 6.72
N ARG A 124 32.55 -3.58 6.47
CA ARG A 124 32.15 -4.86 7.08
C ARG A 124 32.47 -6.03 6.15
N GLU A 125 32.96 -7.11 6.74
CA GLU A 125 33.12 -8.39 6.05
C GLU A 125 31.74 -8.99 5.72
N PHE A 126 31.70 -9.90 4.75
CA PHE A 126 30.45 -10.42 4.19
C PHE A 126 29.58 -11.17 5.22
N ASP A 127 30.23 -11.81 6.19
CA ASP A 127 29.65 -12.60 7.28
C ASP A 127 29.04 -11.76 8.41
N ILE A 128 29.40 -10.48 8.53
CA ILE A 128 28.86 -9.55 9.53
C ILE A 128 28.01 -8.44 8.91
N ARG A 129 27.51 -8.69 7.69
CA ARG A 129 26.65 -7.75 6.98
C ARG A 129 25.30 -7.64 7.66
N ARG A 130 24.76 -6.44 7.64
CA ARG A 130 23.42 -6.11 8.09
C ARG A 130 22.50 -5.99 6.89
N TRP A 131 21.33 -6.58 7.02
CA TRP A 131 20.29 -6.52 6.02
C TRP A 131 19.18 -5.59 6.48
N ILE A 132 18.73 -4.74 5.56
CA ILE A 132 17.69 -3.78 5.83
C ILE A 132 16.35 -4.51 5.70
N GLU A 133 15.61 -4.61 6.80
CA GLU A 133 14.30 -5.27 6.85
C GLU A 133 13.22 -4.34 6.28
N SER A 134 13.27 -3.05 6.63
CA SER A 134 12.24 -2.08 6.28
C SER A 134 12.78 -0.65 6.28
N ILE A 135 12.34 0.17 5.33
CA ILE A 135 12.72 1.58 5.20
C ILE A 135 11.48 2.44 5.37
N TYR A 136 11.53 3.40 6.30
CA TYR A 136 10.50 4.40 6.57
C TYR A 136 11.06 5.80 6.26
N PRO A 137 10.21 6.83 6.10
CA PRO A 137 10.68 8.18 5.78
C PRO A 137 11.74 8.73 6.74
N ASN A 138 11.68 8.34 8.02
CA ASN A 138 12.51 8.91 9.09
C ASN A 138 13.47 7.90 9.75
N TYR A 139 13.36 6.61 9.45
CA TYR A 139 14.19 5.57 10.06
C TYR A 139 14.17 4.30 9.20
N PHE A 140 15.10 3.38 9.46
CA PHE A 140 15.08 2.04 8.87
C PHE A 140 15.34 1.01 9.96
N ILE A 141 14.82 -0.19 9.74
CA ILE A 141 15.05 -1.34 10.60
C ILE A 141 16.02 -2.26 9.86
N TYR A 142 17.03 -2.75 10.55
CA TYR A 142 17.98 -3.72 10.02
C TYR A 142 18.17 -4.85 11.02
N GLU A 143 18.47 -6.02 10.50
CA GLU A 143 18.91 -7.16 11.30
C GLU A 143 20.39 -7.45 11.01
N ASP A 144 21.08 -8.06 11.95
CA ASP A 144 22.42 -8.59 11.70
C ASP A 144 22.30 -9.89 10.90
N GLY A 145 23.22 -10.08 9.95
CA GLY A 145 23.38 -11.32 9.19
C GLY A 145 23.74 -12.51 10.10
N PRO A 146 23.43 -13.76 9.69
CA PRO A 146 23.84 -14.97 10.38
C PRO A 146 25.35 -15.15 10.37
#